data_AF-A0AAJ4AGC1-F1
#
_entry.id   AF-A0AAJ4AGC1-F1
#
_cell.length_a   1.000
_cell.length_b   1.000
_cell.length_c   1.000
_cell.angle_alpha   90.00
_cell.angle_beta   90.00
_cell.angle_gamma   90.00
#
_symmetry.space_group_name_H-M   'P 1'
#
loop_
_entity.id
_entity.type
_entity.pdbx_description
1 polymer ?
#
loop_
_entity_poly.entity_id
_entity_poly.type
_entity_poly.pdbx_seq_one_letter_code
_entity_poly.pdbx_strand_id
1 'polypeptide(L)' 'MSGERNGSPPNRHWVALYTFIILLPLVFFIPAWVQNHVTEHPFVMTFVSVGIIVPIVSYLALPMLIKLHIRVGSTKK' A
#
# COMPACT_ATOMS: atom_id res chain seq x y z
N MET A 1 -39.55 12.28 -6.45
CA MET A 1 -38.74 11.66 -7.53
C MET A 1 -37.46 11.17 -6.88
N SER A 2 -37.41 9.87 -6.57
CA SER A 2 -36.36 9.25 -5.77
C SER A 2 -35.05 9.15 -6.55
N GLY A 3 -33.98 9.66 -5.96
CA GLY A 3 -32.63 9.57 -6.48
C GLY A 3 -32.02 8.20 -6.22
N GLU A 4 -31.98 7.36 -7.25
CA GLU A 4 -31.15 6.15 -7.26
C GLU A 4 -29.76 6.51 -7.81
N ARG A 5 -28.87 6.92 -6.90
CA ARG A 5 -27.44 6.98 -7.21
C ARG A 5 -26.91 5.55 -7.22
N ASN A 6 -26.95 4.92 -8.39
CA ASN A 6 -26.25 3.66 -8.72
C ASN A 6 -24.73 3.87 -8.63
N GLY A 7 -24.22 4.08 -7.43
CA GLY A 7 -22.80 3.98 -7.14
C GLY A 7 -22.50 2.54 -6.79
N SER A 8 -22.27 1.70 -7.80
CA SER A 8 -21.72 0.36 -7.59
C SER A 8 -20.55 0.47 -6.61
N PRO A 9 -20.49 -0.34 -5.54
CA PRO A 9 -19.41 -0.25 -4.58
C PRO A 9 -18.08 -0.35 -5.34
N PRO A 10 -17.07 0.50 -5.04
CA PRO A 10 -15.78 0.42 -5.67
C PRO A 10 -15.31 -1.03 -5.58
N ASN A 11 -15.12 -1.68 -6.73
CA ASN A 11 -14.84 -3.11 -6.76
C ASN A 11 -13.55 -3.33 -5.95
N ARG A 12 -13.67 -3.94 -4.77
CA ARG A 12 -12.54 -4.09 -3.82
C ARG A 12 -11.33 -4.76 -4.48
N HIS A 13 -11.57 -5.58 -5.50
CA HIS A 13 -10.56 -6.19 -6.35
C HIS A 13 -9.69 -5.15 -7.09
N TRP A 14 -10.28 -4.10 -7.65
CA TRP A 14 -9.53 -3.04 -8.35
C TRP A 14 -8.64 -2.24 -7.40
N VAL A 15 -9.15 -1.94 -6.20
CA VAL A 15 -8.38 -1.22 -5.17
C VAL A 15 -7.21 -2.08 -4.70
N ALA A 16 -7.46 -3.36 -4.40
CA ALA A 16 -6.42 -4.32 -4.01
C ALA A 16 -5.35 -4.47 -5.10
N LEU A 17 -5.76 -4.58 -6.37
CA LEU A 17 -4.85 -4.70 -7.51
C LEU A 17 -3.95 -3.48 -7.65
N TYR A 18 -4.50 -2.27 -7.51
CA TYR A 18 -3.72 -1.04 -7.55
C TYR A 18 -2.70 -0.97 -6.41
N THR A 19 -3.13 -1.30 -5.18
CA THR A 19 -2.22 -1.34 -4.03
C THR A 19 -1.14 -2.39 -4.21
N PHE A 20 -1.46 -3.56 -4.77
CA PHE A 20 -0.53 -4.65 -5.00
C PHE A 20 0.53 -4.29 -6.03
N ILE A 21 0.11 -3.68 -7.16
CA ILE A 21 1.03 -3.22 -8.20
C ILE A 21 1.96 -2.11 -7.67
N ILE A 22 1.50 -1.26 -6.76
CA ILE A 22 2.35 -0.24 -6.12
C ILE A 22 3.28 -0.86 -5.06
N LEU A 23 2.83 -1.91 -4.36
CA LEU A 23 3.60 -2.58 -3.32
C LEU A 23 4.79 -3.37 -3.90
N LEU A 24 4.57 -4.08 -5.01
CA LEU A 24 5.59 -4.91 -5.66
C LEU A 24 6.91 -4.19 -5.95
N PRO A 25 6.93 -3.03 -6.67
CA PRO A 25 8.18 -2.32 -6.94
C PRO A 25 8.82 -1.81 -5.65
N LEU A 26 8.02 -1.38 -4.66
CA LEU A 26 8.53 -0.90 -3.38
C LEU A 26 9.27 -2.01 -2.63
N VAL A 27 8.68 -3.21 -2.55
CA VAL A 27 9.28 -4.37 -1.88
C VAL A 27 10.51 -4.89 -2.62
N PHE A 28 10.58 -4.72 -3.94
CA PHE A 28 11.76 -5.11 -4.73
C PHE A 28 12.92 -4.11 -4.62
N PHE A 29 12.64 -2.81 -4.56
CA PHE A 29 13.68 -1.78 -4.51
C PHE A 29 14.37 -1.66 -3.16
N ILE A 30 13.64 -1.79 -2.05
CA ILE A 30 14.21 -1.60 -0.70
C ILE A 30 15.35 -2.59 -0.41
N PRO A 31 15.22 -3.91 -0.66
CA PRO A 31 16.31 -4.85 -0.44
C PRO A 31 17.55 -4.54 -1.26
N ALA A 32 17.40 -4.21 -2.55
CA ALA A 32 18.54 -3.84 -3.40
C ALA A 32 19.25 -2.57 -2.88
N TRP A 33 18.49 -1.61 -2.36
CA TRP A 33 19.06 -0.43 -1.72
C TRP A 33 19.80 -0.78 -0.42
N VAL A 34 19.22 -1.64 0.43
CA VAL A 34 19.83 -2.10 1.69
C VAL A 34 21.12 -2.89 1.42
N GLN A 35 21.14 -3.73 0.37
CA GLN A 35 22.34 -4.46 -0.03
C GLN A 35 23.48 -3.51 -0.38
N ASN A 36 23.19 -2.45 -1.14
CA ASN A 36 24.19 -1.49 -1.59
C ASN A 36 24.70 -0.54 -0.48
N HIS A 37 23.93 -0.31 0.59
CA HIS A 37 24.25 0.71 1.60
C HIS A 37 24.51 0.17 3.01
N VAL A 38 24.08 -1.06 3.32
CA VAL A 38 24.13 -1.62 4.68
C VAL A 38 25.01 -2.86 4.74
N THR A 39 24.66 -3.92 4.02
CA THR A 39 25.37 -5.20 4.11
C THR A 39 25.00 -6.17 3.00
N GLU A 40 25.98 -6.97 2.59
CA GLU A 40 25.79 -8.09 1.65
C GLU A 40 25.38 -9.39 2.35
N HIS A 41 25.37 -9.43 3.69
CA HIS A 41 24.94 -10.62 4.42
C HIS A 41 23.42 -10.86 4.25
N PRO A 42 22.99 -11.98 3.65
CA PRO A 42 21.61 -12.18 3.20
C PRO A 42 20.59 -12.19 4.35
N PHE A 43 20.97 -12.70 5.53
CA PHE A 43 20.12 -12.69 6.72
C PHE A 43 19.87 -11.28 7.25
N VAL A 44 20.94 -10.49 7.38
CA VAL A 44 20.86 -9.13 7.93
C VAL A 44 20.17 -8.20 6.92
N MET A 45 20.48 -8.34 5.63
CA MET A 45 19.80 -7.63 4.55
C MET A 45 18.28 -7.86 4.60
N THR A 46 17.85 -9.13 4.69
CA THR A 46 16.43 -9.46 4.75
C THR A 46 15.77 -8.90 6.01
N PHE A 47 16.42 -9.05 7.17
CA PHE A 47 15.88 -8.56 8.45
C PHE A 47 15.70 -7.04 8.46
N VAL A 48 16.71 -6.29 8.00
CA VAL A 48 16.65 -4.83 7.89
C VAL A 48 15.61 -4.39 6.86
N SER A 49 15.56 -5.06 5.70
CA SER A 49 14.58 -4.75 4.66
C SER A 49 13.15 -4.96 5.15
N VAL A 50 12.86 -6.09 5.80
CA VAL A 50 11.56 -6.37 6.41
C VAL A 50 11.25 -5.37 7.53
N GLY A 51 12.23 -5.03 8.36
CA GLY A 51 12.11 -4.03 9.42
C GLY A 51 11.78 -2.62 8.92
N ILE A 52 12.10 -2.29 7.66
CA ILE A 52 11.75 -1.02 7.01
C ILE A 52 10.42 -1.14 6.25
N ILE A 53 10.23 -2.20 5.47
CA ILE A 53 9.05 -2.39 4.62
C ILE A 53 7.80 -2.55 5.48
N VAL A 54 7.82 -3.36 6.54
CA VAL A 54 6.64 -3.63 7.36
C VAL A 54 6.05 -2.35 7.98
N PRO A 55 6.81 -1.47 8.67
CA PRO A 55 6.24 -0.23 9.17
C PRO A 55 5.81 0.72 8.06
N ILE A 56 6.51 0.78 6.93
CA ILE A 56 6.07 1.58 5.77
C ILE A 56 4.71 1.09 5.28
N VAL A 57 4.55 -0.22 5.07
CA VAL A 57 3.28 -0.78 4.58
C VAL A 57 2.19 -0.69 5.64
N SER A 58 2.45 -1.05 6.89
CA SER A 58 1.47 -0.98 7.98
C SER A 58 1.05 0.46 8.27
N TYR A 59 1.98 1.40 8.40
CA TYR A 59 1.67 2.79 8.74
C TYR A 59 1.39 3.70 7.54
N LEU A 60 1.60 3.28 6.29
CA LEU A 60 1.14 4.06 5.12
C LEU A 60 -0.07 3.41 4.46
N ALA A 61 -0.16 2.08 4.36
CA ALA A 61 -1.30 1.42 3.71
C ALA A 61 -2.56 1.46 4.57
N LEU A 62 -2.48 1.29 5.90
CA LEU A 62 -3.65 1.44 6.77
C LEU A 62 -4.24 2.86 6.72
N PRO A 63 -3.47 3.95 6.90
CA PRO A 63 -4.05 5.27 6.74
C PRO A 63 -4.38 5.61 5.30
N MET A 64 -3.71 5.07 4.26
CA MET A 64 -4.18 5.26 2.88
C MET A 64 -5.53 4.59 2.65
N LEU A 65 -5.77 3.40 3.17
CA LEU A 65 -7.08 2.74 3.11
C LEU A 65 -8.15 3.55 3.83
N ILE A 66 -7.85 4.03 5.04
CA ILE A 66 -8.77 4.87 5.82
C ILE A 66 -9.02 6.20 5.10
N LYS A 67 -7.97 6.87 4.63
CA LYS A 67 -8.04 8.18 3.95
C LYS A 67 -8.74 8.07 2.60
N LEU A 68 -8.54 6.98 1.85
CA LEU A 68 -9.25 6.69 0.61
C LEU A 68 -10.73 6.38 0.87
N HIS A 69 -11.05 5.60 1.91
CA HIS A 69 -12.43 5.33 2.31
C HIS A 69 -13.17 6.61 2.71
N ILE A 70 -12.50 7.49 3.48
CA ILE A 70 -13.05 8.81 3.86
C ILE A 70 -13.20 9.73 2.63
N ARG A 71 -12.22 9.75 1.71
CA ARG A 71 -12.31 10.57 0.47
C ARG A 71 -13.45 10.10 -0.43
N VAL A 72 -13.64 8.79 -0.57
CA VAL A 72 -14.76 8.19 -1.31
C VAL A 72 -16.10 8.49 -0.65
N GLY A 73 -16.15 8.57 0.69
CA GLY A 73 -17.35 9.00 1.41
C GLY A 73 -17.68 10.50 1.27
N SER A 74 -16.66 11.36 1.14
CA SER A 74 -16.83 12.82 1.08
C SER A 74 -17.23 13.37 -0.30
N THR A 75 -17.04 12.64 -1.39
CA THR A 75 -17.55 13.00 -2.75
C THR A 75 -19.04 12.69 -2.92
N LYS A 76 -19.75 12.31 -1.86
CA LYS A 76 -21.21 12.15 -1.84
C LYS A 76 -21.86 13.10 -0.83
N LYS A 77 -21.43 14.37 -0.79
CA LYS A 77 -22.21 15.45 -0.20
C LYS A 77 -22.52 16.48 -1.27
#